data_AF-A0A7X6Z031-F1
#
_entry.id   AF-A0A7X6Z031-F1
#
_cell.length_a   1.000
_cell.length_b   1.000
_cell.length_c   1.000
_cell.angle_alpha   90.00
_cell.angle_beta   90.00
_cell.angle_gamma   90.00
#
_symmetry.space_group_name_H-M   'P 1'
#
loop_
_entity.id
_entity.type
_entity.pdbx_description
1 polymer ?
#
loop_
_entity_poly.entity_id
_entity_poly.type
_entity_poly.pdbx_seq_one_letter_code
_entity_poly.pdbx_strand_id
1 'polypeptide(L)'
;MAKYENVIVGDFDRVVEIIEEDMINSGVSMRLVDESNYTLGGTPIAVRIYDKYYARNGNRASLSITMAGNDDTIYISEIGSGGGQGIFFYYSLGAENDMVAIVQESVEKIIF
;
A
#
# COMPACT_ATOMS: atom_id res chain seq x y z
N MET A 1 12.31 5.85 -1.12
CA MET A 1 11.77 4.57 -0.61
C MET A 1 11.23 4.79 0.79
N ALA A 2 9.94 4.52 0.97
CA ALA A 2 9.23 4.56 2.26
C ALA A 2 8.72 3.15 2.58
N LYS A 3 8.60 2.82 3.86
CA LYS A 3 8.20 1.48 4.31
C LYS A 3 7.34 1.55 5.57
N TYR A 4 6.27 0.77 5.60
CA TYR A 4 5.45 0.52 6.78
C TYR A 4 5.18 -0.97 6.91
N GLU A 5 5.28 -1.48 8.13
CA GLU A 5 4.99 -2.88 8.44
C GLU A 5 4.25 -2.95 9.77
N ASN A 6 3.21 -3.76 9.82
CA ASN A 6 2.44 -3.97 11.04
C ASN A 6 1.80 -5.37 11.09
N VAL A 7 1.43 -5.79 12.30
CA VAL A 7 0.61 -6.97 12.54
C VAL A 7 -0.67 -6.50 13.20
N ILE A 8 -1.81 -6.85 12.60
CA ILE A 8 -3.12 -6.57 13.17
C ILE A 8 -3.93 -7.84 13.38
N VAL A 9 -5.01 -7.72 14.13
CA VAL A 9 -6.01 -8.77 14.31
C VAL A 9 -7.27 -8.37 13.56
N GLY A 10 -7.85 -9.25 12.76
CA GLY A 10 -9.05 -8.97 11.99
C GLY A 10 -9.42 -10.06 10.99
N ASP A 11 -10.55 -9.85 10.32
CA ASP A 11 -10.94 -10.67 9.17
C ASP A 11 -10.11 -10.28 7.94
N PHE A 12 -9.42 -11.24 7.34
CA PHE A 12 -8.45 -10.99 6.27
C PHE A 12 -9.09 -10.28 5.07
N ASP A 13 -10.20 -10.81 4.56
CA ASP A 13 -10.87 -10.26 3.37
C ASP A 13 -11.41 -8.85 3.66
N ARG A 14 -11.95 -8.62 4.86
CA ARG A 14 -12.42 -7.29 5.26
C ARG A 14 -11.30 -6.26 5.38
N VAL A 15 -10.14 -6.65 5.91
CA VAL A 15 -8.98 -5.75 5.99
C VAL A 15 -8.48 -5.38 4.60
N VAL A 16 -8.38 -6.36 3.69
CA VAL A 16 -8.01 -6.12 2.28
C VAL A 16 -8.96 -5.12 1.63
N GLU A 17 -10.27 -5.32 1.80
CA GLU A 17 -11.31 -4.44 1.25
C GLU A 17 -11.19 -3.01 1.80
N ILE A 18 -11.04 -2.84 3.11
CA ILE A 18 -10.92 -1.51 3.74
C ILE A 18 -9.70 -0.75 3.22
N ILE A 19 -8.53 -1.42 3.16
CA ILE A 19 -7.30 -0.79 2.67
C ILE A 19 -7.44 -0.42 1.20
N GLU A 20 -8.03 -1.29 0.38
CA GLU A 20 -8.26 -1.00 -1.03
C GLU A 20 -9.21 0.18 -1.25
N GLU A 21 -10.31 0.24 -0.50
CA GLU A 21 -11.25 1.37 -0.52
C GLU A 21 -10.58 2.68 -0.12
N ASP A 22 -9.83 2.70 0.99
CA ASP A 22 -9.10 3.89 1.45
C ASP A 22 -8.06 4.34 0.40
N MET A 23 -7.35 3.39 -0.21
CA MET A 23 -6.40 3.67 -1.28
C MET A 23 -7.10 4.31 -2.48
N ILE A 24 -8.14 3.68 -3.04
CA ILE A 24 -8.85 4.20 -4.22
C ILE A 24 -9.45 5.59 -3.95
N ASN A 25 -9.93 5.84 -2.73
CA ASN A 25 -10.54 7.11 -2.35
C ASN A 25 -9.53 8.21 -1.96
N SER A 26 -8.25 7.89 -1.81
CA SER A 26 -7.20 8.82 -1.36
C SER A 26 -6.76 9.88 -2.38
N GLY A 27 -7.20 9.78 -3.64
CA GLY A 27 -6.93 10.84 -4.62
C GLY A 27 -7.21 10.48 -6.08
N VAL A 28 -7.45 11.53 -6.88
CA VAL A 28 -7.88 11.44 -8.29
C VAL A 28 -6.93 10.67 -9.20
N SER A 29 -5.62 10.69 -8.92
CA SER A 29 -4.61 9.99 -9.73
C SER A 29 -4.17 8.64 -9.15
N MET A 30 -4.75 8.21 -8.01
CA MET A 30 -4.48 6.90 -7.44
C MET A 30 -5.12 5.81 -8.30
N ARG A 31 -4.37 4.76 -8.59
CA ARG A 31 -4.85 3.65 -9.41
C ARG A 31 -4.30 2.33 -8.91
N LEU A 32 -5.17 1.33 -8.77
CA LEU A 32 -4.77 -0.07 -8.69
C LEU A 32 -4.22 -0.49 -10.07
N VAL A 33 -2.93 -0.80 -10.11
CA VAL A 33 -2.19 -1.20 -11.30
C VAL A 33 -2.37 -2.68 -11.55
N ASP A 34 -2.18 -3.49 -10.51
CA ASP A 34 -2.29 -4.93 -10.55
C ASP A 34 -2.55 -5.50 -9.16
N GLU A 35 -3.04 -6.74 -9.11
CA GLU A 35 -3.32 -7.46 -7.87
C GLU A 35 -3.08 -8.96 -7.99
N SER A 36 -2.88 -9.61 -6.85
CA SER A 36 -2.88 -11.06 -6.76
C SER A 36 -3.51 -11.50 -5.46
N ASN A 37 -4.38 -12.51 -5.52
CA ASN A 37 -5.03 -13.13 -4.37
C ASN A 37 -4.83 -14.64 -4.48
N TYR A 38 -4.15 -15.24 -3.50
CA TYR A 38 -3.85 -16.66 -3.50
C TYR A 38 -3.69 -17.20 -2.08
N THR A 39 -3.75 -18.52 -1.95
CA THR A 39 -3.49 -19.20 -0.68
C THR A 39 -2.25 -20.07 -0.81
N LEU A 40 -1.30 -19.93 0.12
CA LEU A 40 -0.10 -20.75 0.17
C LEU A 40 -0.04 -21.49 1.51
N GLY A 41 -0.17 -22.81 1.49
CA GLY A 41 -0.07 -23.62 2.72
C GLY A 41 -1.14 -23.29 3.78
N GLY A 42 -2.30 -22.77 3.37
CA GLY A 42 -3.37 -22.32 4.27
C GLY A 42 -3.34 -20.83 4.62
N THR A 43 -2.24 -20.12 4.33
CA THR A 43 -2.13 -18.67 4.53
C THR A 43 -2.75 -17.93 3.34
N PRO A 44 -3.83 -17.15 3.52
CA PRO A 44 -4.32 -16.25 2.49
C PRO A 44 -3.33 -15.09 2.30
N ILE A 45 -3.03 -14.75 1.05
CA ILE A 45 -2.11 -13.69 0.68
C ILE A 45 -2.77 -12.81 -0.39
N ALA A 46 -2.71 -11.50 -0.16
CA ALA A 46 -3.18 -10.47 -1.06
C ALA A 46 -2.03 -9.52 -1.37
N VAL A 47 -1.79 -9.29 -2.66
CA VAL A 47 -0.82 -8.31 -3.16
C VAL A 47 -1.59 -7.24 -3.91
N ARG A 48 -1.27 -5.97 -3.65
CA ARG A 48 -1.82 -4.82 -4.37
C ARG A 48 -0.70 -3.91 -4.82
N ILE A 49 -0.72 -3.51 -6.08
CA ILE A 49 0.21 -2.55 -6.65
C ILE A 49 -0.57 -1.30 -7.01
N TYR A 50 -0.21 -0.16 -6.44
CA TYR A 50 -0.81 1.13 -6.75
C TYR A 50 0.19 2.06 -7.41
N ASP A 51 -0.30 2.92 -8.29
CA ASP A 51 0.45 4.05 -8.82
C ASP A 51 -0.30 5.35 -8.55
N LYS A 52 0.45 6.41 -8.26
CA LYS A 52 -0.08 7.77 -8.15
C LYS A 52 0.83 8.76 -8.85
N TYR A 53 0.23 9.65 -9.63
CA TYR A 53 0.95 10.78 -10.25
C TYR A 53 1.05 11.96 -9.29
N TYR A 54 2.27 12.48 -9.13
CA TYR A 54 2.59 13.62 -8.29
C TYR A 54 2.97 14.82 -9.15
N ALA A 55 2.04 15.77 -9.30
CA ALA A 55 2.25 16.96 -10.13
C ALA A 55 3.38 17.86 -9.60
N ARG A 56 3.62 17.89 -8.29
CA ARG A 56 4.64 18.72 -7.64
C ARG A 56 6.07 18.48 -8.14
N ASN A 57 6.34 17.29 -8.67
CA ASN A 57 7.64 16.88 -9.23
C ASN A 57 7.49 16.09 -10.54
N GLY A 58 6.31 16.13 -11.16
CA GLY A 58 6.03 15.57 -12.48
C GLY A 58 6.30 14.07 -12.61
N ASN A 59 6.27 13.30 -11.52
CA ASN A 59 6.64 11.88 -11.53
C ASN A 59 5.48 10.99 -11.07
N ARG A 60 5.71 9.67 -11.14
CA ARG A 60 4.84 8.65 -10.57
C ARG A 60 5.58 7.94 -9.45
N ALA A 61 4.86 7.72 -8.35
CA ALA A 61 5.25 6.79 -7.32
C ALA A 61 4.36 5.55 -7.39
N SER A 62 4.96 4.44 -6.99
CA SER A 62 4.36 3.12 -6.92
C SER A 62 4.39 2.63 -5.48
N LEU A 63 3.32 1.98 -5.04
CA LEU A 63 3.23 1.33 -3.74
C LEU A 63 2.93 -0.14 -3.95
N SER A 64 3.72 -1.00 -3.32
CA SER A 64 3.40 -2.43 -3.19
C SER A 64 2.93 -2.70 -1.78
N ILE A 65 1.75 -3.32 -1.65
CA ILE A 65 1.19 -3.79 -0.38
C ILE A 65 1.11 -5.31 -0.47
N THR A 66 1.65 -5.99 0.54
CA THR A 66 1.48 -7.43 0.73
C THR A 66 0.83 -7.67 2.08
N MET A 67 -0.30 -8.35 2.08
CA MET A 67 -1.04 -8.76 3.26
C MET A 67 -1.03 -10.29 3.33
N ALA A 68 -0.61 -10.85 4.45
CA ALA A 68 -0.56 -12.29 4.68
C ALA A 68 -1.28 -12.65 5.98
N GLY A 69 -2.30 -13.50 5.89
CA GLY A 69 -3.11 -13.94 7.03
C GLY A 69 -2.58 -15.20 7.70
N ASN A 70 -2.79 -15.30 9.00
CA ASN A 70 -2.58 -16.49 9.81
C ASN A 70 -3.61 -16.50 10.94
N ASP A 71 -4.63 -17.35 10.81
CA ASP A 71 -5.83 -17.35 11.64
C ASP A 71 -6.50 -15.96 11.67
N ASP A 72 -6.51 -15.30 12.83
CA ASP A 72 -7.05 -13.95 13.02
C ASP A 72 -5.98 -12.85 12.90
N THR A 73 -4.71 -13.22 12.69
CA THR A 73 -3.60 -12.26 12.54
C THR A 73 -3.30 -11.98 11.08
N ILE A 74 -2.98 -10.73 10.78
CA ILE A 74 -2.66 -10.27 9.42
C ILE A 74 -1.37 -9.47 9.49
N TYR A 75 -0.34 -9.96 8.79
CA TYR A 75 0.88 -9.21 8.57
C TYR A 75 0.74 -8.35 7.32
N ILE A 76 1.02 -7.06 7.45
CA ILE A 76 0.95 -6.08 6.38
C ILE A 76 2.36 -5.54 6.15
N SER A 77 2.85 -5.62 4.92
CA SER A 77 4.13 -5.05 4.50
C SER A 77 3.95 -4.18 3.27
N GLU A 78 4.37 -2.93 3.42
CA GLU A 78 4.19 -1.92 2.40
C GLU A 78 5.49 -1.23 2.06
N ILE A 79 5.73 -1.08 0.76
CA ILE A 79 6.95 -0.49 0.26
C ILE A 79 6.59 0.47 -0.85
N GLY A 80 6.74 1.76 -0.56
CA GLY A 80 6.64 2.84 -1.54
C GLY A 80 7.97 3.00 -2.28
N SER A 81 7.91 2.99 -3.61
CA SER A 81 9.05 3.10 -4.52
C SER A 81 8.68 3.93 -5.75
N GLY A 82 9.65 4.41 -6.52
CA GLY A 82 9.34 5.30 -7.65
C GLY A 82 8.91 6.69 -7.18
N GLY A 83 9.40 7.73 -7.83
CA GLY A 83 9.33 9.10 -7.30
C GLY A 83 10.62 9.88 -7.56
N GLY A 84 11.67 9.25 -8.09
CA GLY A 84 12.78 9.99 -8.68
C GLY A 84 12.45 10.48 -10.09
N GLN A 85 13.01 11.63 -10.49
CA GLN A 85 13.11 12.05 -11.89
C GLN A 85 14.47 11.59 -12.43
N GLY A 86 14.56 10.33 -12.87
CA GLY A 86 15.76 9.76 -13.49
C GLY A 86 16.97 9.58 -12.55
N ILE A 87 18.10 9.15 -13.14
CA ILE A 87 19.34 8.74 -12.44
C ILE A 87 19.99 9.91 -11.67
N PHE A 88 19.67 11.15 -12.04
CA PHE A 88 20.30 12.36 -11.49
C PHE A 88 19.45 13.15 -10.48
N PHE A 89 18.13 12.93 -10.41
CA PHE A 89 17.25 13.64 -9.47
C PHE A 89 16.45 12.66 -8.60
N TYR A 90 17.06 12.22 -7.49
CA TYR A 90 16.46 11.34 -6.48
C TYR A 90 15.41 12.02 -5.57
N TYR A 91 14.91 13.21 -5.91
CA TYR A 91 13.99 13.96 -5.06
C TYR A 91 12.52 13.62 -5.35
N SER A 92 11.98 12.68 -4.58
CA SER A 92 10.57 12.33 -4.62
C SER A 92 9.63 13.29 -3.93
N LEU A 93 10.18 14.31 -3.25
CA LEU A 93 9.42 15.26 -2.43
C LEU A 93 8.42 14.55 -1.50
N GLY A 94 8.76 13.35 -1.02
CA GLY A 94 7.92 12.57 -0.12
C GLY A 94 6.80 11.79 -0.78
N ALA A 95 6.81 11.61 -2.12
CA ALA A 95 5.76 10.89 -2.83
C ALA A 95 5.53 9.47 -2.27
N GLU A 96 6.60 8.72 -2.00
CA GLU A 96 6.46 7.38 -1.42
C GLU A 96 5.91 7.42 0.00
N ASN A 97 6.31 8.41 0.81
CA ASN A 97 5.82 8.55 2.18
C ASN A 97 4.32 8.86 2.20
N ASP A 98 3.84 9.73 1.30
CA ASP A 98 2.43 10.08 1.18
C ASP A 98 1.56 8.85 0.85
N MET A 99 2.07 7.90 0.05
CA MET A 99 1.34 6.67 -0.26
C MET A 99 1.30 5.72 0.93
N VAL A 100 2.45 5.51 1.58
CA VAL A 100 2.57 4.65 2.76
C VAL A 100 1.72 5.17 3.94
N ALA A 101 1.63 6.49 4.11
CA ALA A 101 0.83 7.11 5.17
C ALA A 101 -0.67 6.78 5.05
N ILE A 102 -1.21 6.68 3.83
CA ILE A 102 -2.63 6.36 3.61
C ILE A 102 -2.98 5.02 4.23
N VAL A 103 -2.13 4.01 4.06
CA VAL A 103 -2.42 2.69 4.60
C VAL A 103 -2.10 2.61 6.08
N GLN A 104 -1.05 3.29 6.55
CA GLN A 104 -0.85 3.44 7.98
C GLN A 104 -2.12 4.00 8.66
N GLU A 105 -2.71 5.07 8.12
CA GLU A 105 -3.96 5.65 8.61
C GLU A 105 -5.14 4.66 8.49
N SER A 106 -5.22 3.90 7.40
CA SER A 106 -6.24 2.86 7.22
C SER A 106 -6.14 1.76 8.29
N VAL A 107 -4.93 1.26 8.52
CA VAL A 107 -4.62 0.24 9.52
C VAL A 107 -4.92 0.75 10.94
N GLU A 108 -4.58 1.99 11.24
CA GLU A 108 -4.91 2.62 12.52
C GLU A 108 -6.42 2.67 12.77
N LYS A 109 -7.25 2.96 11.75
CA LYS A 109 -8.73 2.93 11.87
C LYS A 109 -9.30 1.54 12.13
N ILE A 110 -8.61 0.48 11.73
CA ILE A 110 -9.08 -0.91 11.91
C ILE A 110 -8.85 -1.38 13.35
N ILE A 111 -7.79 -0.88 13.98
CA ILE A 111 -7.39 -1.27 15.35
C ILE A 111 -8.29 -0.60 16.42
N PHE A 112 -8.98 0.49 16.08
CA PHE A 112 -9.84 1.27 16.99
C PHE A 112 -11.33 1.15 16.66
#